data_AF-A0A7C9PTI8-F1
#
_entry.id   AF-A0A7C9PTI8-F1
#
_cell.length_a   1.000
_cell.length_b   1.000
_cell.length_c   1.000
_cell.angle_alpha   90.00
_cell.angle_beta   90.00
_cell.angle_gamma   90.00
#
_symmetry.space_group_name_H-M   'P 1'
#
loop_
_entity.id
_entity.type
_entity.pdbx_description
1 polymer ?
#
loop_
_entity_poly.entity_id
_entity_poly.type
_entity_poly.pdbx_seq_one_letter_code
_entity_poly.pdbx_strand_id
1 'polypeptide(L)'
;MKISKSRFWLISLLLLLPLGCAQGQSAVTCRYQPPEGQPNYLGKEAEFTLREEGGNTIFSYRASAPAAVADNISLASKQELIFANTDLDTARVILLQNSSYYDRLIGAKDKGDFAKINEGLICQ
;
A
#
# COMPACT_ATOMS: atom_id res chain seq x y z
N MET A 1 53.29 43.86 39.37
CA MET A 1 52.35 42.97 38.64
C MET A 1 52.73 43.07 37.16
N LYS A 2 53.16 42.03 36.38
CA LYS A 2 52.75 40.61 36.27
C LYS A 2 51.22 40.50 36.05
N ILE A 3 50.59 39.86 35.05
CA ILE A 3 50.90 38.94 33.91
C ILE A 3 49.72 39.09 32.91
N SER A 4 49.75 38.90 31.57
CA SER A 4 50.78 38.82 30.50
C SER A 4 50.04 38.86 29.12
N LYS A 5 50.70 38.62 27.97
CA LYS A 5 50.06 38.39 26.65
C LYS A 5 50.01 36.89 26.33
N SER A 6 48.90 36.38 25.78
CA SER A 6 48.82 35.01 25.23
C SER A 6 48.09 34.99 23.88
N ARG A 7 48.69 34.32 22.89
CA ARG A 7 48.12 33.91 21.59
C ARG A 7 48.16 32.39 21.56
N PHE A 8 47.07 31.69 21.22
CA PHE A 8 47.01 30.34 20.61
C PHE A 8 45.51 30.06 20.36
N TRP A 9 44.97 29.97 19.14
CA TRP A 9 45.04 28.92 18.09
C TRP A 9 44.24 27.63 18.42
N LEU A 10 43.57 27.08 17.38
CA LEU A 10 43.02 25.71 17.17
C LEU A 10 41.54 25.31 17.46
N ILE A 11 41.06 24.46 16.53
CA ILE A 11 39.94 23.46 16.57
C ILE A 11 38.51 24.05 16.57
N SER A 12 37.68 23.93 15.53
CA SER A 12 37.31 22.83 14.60
C SER A 12 36.32 21.80 15.16
N LEU A 13 35.03 21.97 14.84
CA LEU A 13 34.06 20.88 14.69
C LEU A 13 32.90 21.37 13.80
N LEU A 14 32.88 21.07 12.50
CA LEU A 14 32.30 19.83 11.95
C LEU A 14 30.86 19.54 12.43
N LEU A 15 29.95 20.50 12.26
CA LEU A 15 28.54 20.21 12.04
C LEU A 15 28.31 19.65 10.62
N LEU A 16 28.96 18.51 10.32
CA LEU A 16 28.47 17.59 9.30
C LEU A 16 27.21 16.93 9.86
N LEU A 17 26.10 17.65 9.83
CA LEU A 17 24.80 16.99 9.81
C LEU A 17 24.76 16.21 8.49
N PRO A 18 24.69 14.86 8.52
CA PRO A 18 24.25 14.17 7.33
C PRO A 18 22.85 14.69 7.07
N LEU A 19 22.68 15.42 5.97
CA LEU A 19 21.38 15.53 5.31
C LEU A 19 21.05 14.11 4.84
N GLY A 20 20.56 13.30 5.78
CA GLY A 20 19.99 12.01 5.51
C GLY A 20 18.84 12.27 4.57
N CYS A 21 19.06 12.03 3.29
CA CYS A 21 17.99 11.94 2.33
C CYS A 21 17.06 10.84 2.85
N ALA A 22 15.98 11.26 3.51
CA ALA A 22 14.77 10.48 3.57
C ALA A 22 14.30 10.37 2.11
N GLN A 23 14.89 9.43 1.37
CA GLN A 23 14.32 8.94 0.14
C GLN A 23 12.95 8.43 0.54
N GLY A 24 11.92 9.24 0.25
CA GLY A 24 10.55 8.78 0.33
C GLY A 24 10.49 7.52 -0.51
N GLN A 25 10.30 6.38 0.15
CA GLN A 25 10.07 5.11 -0.54
C GLN A 25 8.85 5.35 -1.42
N SER A 26 9.04 5.33 -2.73
CA SER A 26 7.94 5.41 -3.68
C SER A 26 6.98 4.29 -3.33
N ALA A 27 5.77 4.65 -2.88
CA ALA A 27 4.78 3.70 -2.44
C ALA A 27 4.37 2.82 -3.62
N VAL A 28 4.94 1.61 -3.71
CA VAL A 28 4.64 0.64 -4.77
C VAL A 28 3.14 0.44 -4.79
N THR A 29 2.52 0.74 -5.93
CA THR A 29 1.07 0.65 -6.06
C THR A 29 0.74 -0.31 -7.19
N CYS A 30 0.10 -1.44 -6.85
CA CYS A 30 -0.37 -2.40 -7.82
C CYS A 30 -1.87 -2.26 -8.03
N ARG A 31 -2.33 -2.36 -9.28
CA ARG A 31 -3.74 -2.37 -9.66
C ARG A 31 -4.06 -3.66 -10.40
N TYR A 32 -5.23 -4.24 -10.14
CA TYR A 32 -5.73 -5.34 -10.95
C TYR A 32 -6.17 -4.84 -12.33
N GLN A 33 -5.64 -5.46 -13.36
CA GLN A 33 -6.07 -5.32 -14.74
C GLN A 33 -6.25 -6.74 -15.30
N PRO A 34 -7.46 -7.13 -15.76
CA PRO A 34 -7.69 -8.45 -16.34
C PRO A 34 -6.69 -8.74 -17.47
N PRO A 35 -6.01 -9.91 -17.47
CA PRO A 35 -5.16 -10.31 -18.58
C PRO A 35 -5.93 -10.38 -19.90
N GLU A 36 -5.26 -10.13 -21.02
CA GLU A 36 -5.90 -10.16 -22.34
C GLU A 36 -6.55 -11.53 -22.61
N GLY A 37 -7.79 -11.50 -23.12
CA GLY A 37 -8.58 -12.71 -23.38
C GLY A 37 -9.20 -13.37 -22.14
N GLN A 38 -8.93 -12.90 -20.91
CA GLN A 38 -9.54 -13.42 -19.69
C GLN A 38 -10.75 -12.58 -19.23
N PRO A 39 -11.74 -13.17 -18.55
CA PRO A 39 -12.83 -12.42 -17.95
C PRO A 39 -12.36 -11.60 -16.74
N ASN A 40 -13.03 -10.48 -16.45
CA ASN A 40 -12.78 -9.71 -15.24
C ASN A 40 -13.33 -10.45 -14.01
N TYR A 41 -12.43 -11.01 -13.18
CA TYR A 41 -12.80 -11.80 -12.00
C TYR A 41 -13.21 -10.98 -10.76
N LEU A 42 -13.04 -9.65 -10.76
CA LEU A 42 -13.64 -8.78 -9.72
C LEU A 42 -15.12 -8.45 -10.01
N GLY A 43 -15.59 -8.71 -11.24
CA GLY A 43 -16.85 -8.18 -11.74
C GLY A 43 -16.69 -6.82 -12.45
N LYS A 44 -17.70 -6.45 -13.23
CA LYS A 44 -17.72 -5.18 -13.98
C LYS A 44 -17.58 -4.00 -13.02
N GLU A 45 -16.70 -3.04 -13.35
CA GLU A 45 -16.51 -1.76 -12.63
C GLU A 45 -15.98 -1.84 -11.18
N ALA A 46 -15.66 -3.03 -10.67
CA ALA A 46 -15.00 -3.17 -9.37
C ALA A 46 -13.51 -2.83 -9.48
N GLU A 47 -12.92 -2.30 -8.41
CA GLU A 47 -11.52 -1.90 -8.36
C GLU A 47 -10.81 -2.64 -7.21
N PHE A 48 -9.61 -3.15 -7.51
CA PHE A 48 -8.74 -3.79 -6.54
C PHE A 48 -7.33 -3.24 -6.68
N THR A 49 -6.74 -2.81 -5.57
CA THR A 49 -5.38 -2.27 -5.52
C THR A 49 -4.62 -2.79 -4.30
N LEU A 50 -3.29 -2.89 -4.44
CA LEU A 50 -2.36 -3.02 -3.32
C LEU A 50 -1.54 -1.73 -3.26
N ARG A 51 -1.15 -1.32 -2.04
CA ARG A 51 -0.07 -0.34 -1.85
C ARG A 51 0.80 -0.70 -0.66
N GLU A 52 2.08 -0.35 -0.72
CA GLU A 52 2.96 -0.31 0.45
C GLU A 52 2.95 1.09 1.07
N GLU A 53 2.63 1.20 2.36
CA GLU A 53 2.51 2.46 3.07
C GLU A 53 3.05 2.31 4.51
N GLY A 54 4.16 2.98 4.83
CA GLY A 54 4.76 2.98 6.18
C GLY A 54 5.17 1.59 6.68
N GLY A 55 5.65 0.71 5.79
CA GLY A 55 6.01 -0.68 6.10
C GLY A 55 4.83 -1.65 6.18
N ASN A 56 3.61 -1.21 5.85
CA ASN A 56 2.41 -2.05 5.81
C ASN A 56 1.98 -2.28 4.36
N THR A 57 1.45 -3.47 4.06
CA THR A 57 0.77 -3.71 2.78
C THR A 57 -0.73 -3.58 2.96
N ILE A 58 -1.35 -2.72 2.13
CA ILE A 58 -2.78 -2.41 2.19
C ILE A 58 -3.45 -2.88 0.90
N PHE A 59 -4.26 -3.94 1.01
CA PHE A 59 -5.15 -4.38 -0.05
C PHE A 59 -6.45 -3.58 0.05
N SER A 60 -6.90 -2.98 -1.05
CA SER A 60 -8.15 -2.24 -1.15
C SER A 60 -9.07 -2.91 -2.15
N TYR A 61 -10.33 -3.09 -1.77
CA TYR A 61 -11.41 -3.45 -2.68
C TYR A 61 -12.49 -2.37 -2.67
N ARG A 62 -12.97 -1.99 -3.86
CA ARG A 62 -14.13 -1.12 -4.05
C ARG A 62 -15.14 -1.89 -4.92
N ALA A 63 -16.32 -2.13 -4.36
CA ALA A 63 -17.40 -2.76 -5.10
C ALA A 63 -17.87 -1.87 -6.25
N SER A 64 -18.43 -2.50 -7.28
CA SER A 64 -18.92 -1.83 -8.47
C SER A 64 -20.24 -1.11 -8.25
N ALA A 65 -20.30 0.11 -8.77
CA ALA A 65 -21.38 1.10 -8.66
C ALA A 65 -21.85 1.42 -7.21
N PRO A 66 -21.90 2.70 -6.81
CA PRO A 66 -22.55 3.09 -5.56
C PRO A 66 -23.99 2.56 -5.49
N ALA A 67 -24.34 1.82 -4.44
CA ALA A 67 -25.67 1.25 -4.28
C ALA A 67 -26.69 2.39 -4.06
N ALA A 68 -27.75 2.44 -4.87
CA ALA A 68 -28.80 3.44 -4.69
C ALA A 68 -29.52 3.26 -3.35
N VAL A 69 -29.65 4.35 -2.59
CA VAL A 69 -30.35 4.40 -1.30
C VAL A 69 -31.69 5.13 -1.43
N ALA A 70 -31.71 6.21 -2.23
CA ALA A 70 -32.90 6.97 -2.61
C ALA A 70 -32.61 7.76 -3.90
N ASP A 71 -33.59 8.52 -4.39
CA ASP A 71 -33.40 9.41 -5.55
C ASP A 71 -32.23 10.38 -5.32
N ASN A 72 -31.24 10.32 -6.21
CA ASN A 72 -29.98 11.08 -6.14
C ASN A 72 -29.09 10.79 -4.91
N ILE A 73 -29.35 9.73 -4.14
CA ILE A 73 -28.52 9.32 -2.99
C ILE A 73 -28.00 7.89 -3.21
N SER A 74 -26.69 7.73 -3.16
CA SER A 74 -26.03 6.43 -3.31
C SER A 74 -24.90 6.20 -2.31
N LEU A 75 -24.66 4.95 -1.97
CA LEU A 75 -23.66 4.51 -1.01
C LEU A 75 -22.51 3.79 -1.74
N ALA A 76 -21.37 4.46 -1.84
CA ALA A 76 -20.13 3.83 -2.29
C ALA A 76 -19.50 3.04 -1.13
N SER A 77 -19.02 1.83 -1.40
CA SER A 77 -18.28 1.03 -0.42
C SER A 77 -16.81 0.86 -0.84
N LYS A 78 -15.92 0.92 0.15
CA LYS A 78 -14.52 0.53 0.04
C LYS A 78 -14.17 -0.27 1.30
N GLN A 79 -13.48 -1.38 1.14
CA GLN A 79 -12.92 -2.18 2.22
C GLN A 79 -11.40 -2.21 2.06
N GLU A 80 -10.68 -2.19 3.18
CA GLU A 80 -9.23 -2.34 3.22
C GLU A 80 -8.84 -3.47 4.16
N LEU A 81 -7.87 -4.28 3.73
CA LEU A 81 -7.22 -5.33 4.53
C LEU A 81 -5.74 -4.94 4.66
N ILE A 82 -5.32 -4.70 5.90
CA ILE A 82 -4.02 -4.13 6.24
C ILE A 82 -3.15 -5.23 6.87
N PHE A 83 -2.03 -5.54 6.23
CA PHE A 83 -0.98 -6.40 6.77
C PHE A 83 0.09 -5.51 7.41
N ALA A 84 0.05 -5.40 8.72
CA ALA A 84 0.95 -4.52 9.47
C ALA A 84 2.40 -5.05 9.44
N ASN A 85 3.38 -4.15 9.23
CA ASN A 85 4.81 -4.50 9.18
C ASN A 85 5.12 -5.69 8.25
N THR A 86 4.46 -5.76 7.10
CA THR A 86 4.56 -6.86 6.13
C THR A 86 4.74 -6.27 4.73
N ASP A 87 5.80 -6.68 4.04
CA ASP A 87 6.09 -6.29 2.65
C ASP A 87 5.08 -6.90 1.66
N LEU A 88 5.04 -6.33 0.45
CA LEU A 88 4.05 -6.63 -0.57
C LEU A 88 4.04 -8.09 -1.01
N ASP A 89 5.21 -8.70 -1.22
CA ASP A 89 5.29 -10.07 -1.72
C ASP A 89 4.96 -11.08 -0.62
N THR A 90 5.43 -10.88 0.61
CA THR A 90 5.02 -11.67 1.77
C THR A 90 3.52 -11.57 1.99
N ALA A 91 2.94 -10.36 1.94
CA ALA A 91 1.51 -10.16 2.15
C ALA A 91 0.65 -10.82 1.05
N ARG A 92 1.10 -10.78 -0.22
CA ARG A 92 0.47 -11.50 -1.33
C ARG A 92 0.48 -13.02 -1.11
N VAL A 93 1.61 -13.58 -0.67
CA VAL A 93 1.71 -15.02 -0.34
C VAL A 93 0.77 -15.39 0.80
N ILE A 94 0.69 -14.58 1.86
CA ILE A 94 -0.25 -14.84 2.97
C ILE A 94 -1.71 -14.81 2.46
N LEU A 95 -2.08 -13.84 1.62
CA LEU A 95 -3.44 -13.74 1.10
C LEU A 95 -3.80 -14.88 0.14
N LEU A 96 -2.86 -15.36 -0.68
CA LEU A 96 -3.02 -16.56 -1.52
C LEU A 96 -3.27 -17.82 -0.67
N GLN A 97 -2.58 -17.95 0.46
CA GLN A 97 -2.72 -19.10 1.36
C GLN A 97 -3.98 -19.03 2.24
N ASN A 98 -4.54 -17.84 2.46
CA ASN A 98 -5.64 -17.59 3.40
C ASN A 98 -6.85 -16.95 2.69
N SER A 99 -7.49 -17.69 1.78
CA SER A 99 -8.63 -17.20 0.97
C SER A 99 -9.76 -16.55 1.79
N SER A 100 -10.01 -17.00 3.02
CA SER A 100 -11.00 -16.39 3.93
C SER A 100 -10.74 -14.90 4.25
N TYR A 101 -9.50 -14.42 4.11
CA TYR A 101 -9.19 -13.00 4.26
C TYR A 101 -9.59 -12.20 3.01
N TYR A 102 -9.42 -12.79 1.83
CA TYR A 102 -9.90 -12.22 0.57
C TYR A 102 -11.44 -12.18 0.53
N ASP A 103 -12.11 -13.28 0.91
CA ASP A 103 -13.58 -13.36 1.01
C ASP A 103 -14.15 -12.22 1.88
N ARG A 104 -13.50 -11.96 3.03
CA ARG A 104 -13.84 -10.85 3.95
C ARG A 104 -13.59 -9.46 3.34
N LEU A 105 -12.52 -9.30 2.58
CA LEU A 105 -12.15 -8.05 1.90
C LEU A 105 -13.12 -7.70 0.77
N ILE A 106 -13.68 -8.68 0.07
CA ILE A 106 -14.65 -8.44 -1.01
C ILE A 106 -16.12 -8.48 -0.56
N GLY A 107 -16.37 -8.85 0.71
CA GLY A 107 -17.72 -8.95 1.29
C GLY A 107 -18.58 -10.07 0.69
N ALA A 108 -17.99 -11.02 -0.03
CA ALA A 108 -18.70 -12.08 -0.73
C ALA A 108 -19.10 -13.23 0.23
N LYS A 109 -20.23 -13.87 -0.08
CA LYS A 109 -20.64 -15.12 0.58
C LYS A 109 -20.06 -16.37 -0.09
N ASP A 110 -19.77 -16.27 -1.38
CA ASP A 110 -19.09 -17.29 -2.16
C ASP A 110 -17.58 -17.06 -2.11
N LYS A 111 -16.81 -18.14 -2.16
CA LYS A 111 -15.34 -18.08 -2.10
C LYS A 111 -14.79 -17.34 -3.32
N GLY A 112 -14.22 -16.17 -3.08
CA GLY A 112 -13.46 -15.43 -4.06
C GLY A 112 -12.13 -16.12 -4.35
N ASP A 113 -11.62 -15.93 -5.56
CA ASP A 113 -10.37 -16.51 -6.00
C ASP A 113 -9.28 -15.44 -6.16
N PHE A 114 -8.54 -15.19 -5.08
CA PHE A 114 -7.46 -14.21 -5.10
C PHE A 114 -6.34 -14.57 -6.08
N ALA A 115 -6.12 -15.83 -6.43
CA ALA A 115 -5.04 -16.22 -7.35
C ALA A 115 -5.22 -15.56 -8.72
N LYS A 116 -6.45 -15.58 -9.25
CA LYS A 116 -6.81 -14.94 -10.52
C LYS A 116 -6.72 -13.40 -10.50
N ILE A 117 -6.86 -12.79 -9.32
CA ILE A 117 -6.61 -11.35 -9.15
C ILE A 117 -5.11 -11.09 -9.09
N ASN A 118 -4.37 -11.90 -8.34
CA ASN A 118 -2.93 -11.79 -8.18
C ASN A 118 -2.14 -11.94 -9.49
N GLU A 119 -2.62 -12.80 -10.41
CA GLU A 119 -2.08 -12.95 -11.77
C GLU A 119 -2.24 -11.69 -12.64
N GLY A 120 -3.28 -10.88 -12.39
CA GLY A 120 -3.55 -9.63 -13.11
C GLY A 120 -3.08 -8.36 -12.39
N LEU A 121 -2.25 -8.46 -11.34
CA LEU A 121 -1.71 -7.28 -10.66
C LEU A 121 -0.55 -6.67 -11.46
N ILE A 122 -0.71 -5.40 -11.86
CA ILE A 122 0.32 -4.58 -12.50
C ILE A 122 0.76 -3.51 -11.51
N CYS A 123 2.06 -3.45 -11.20
CA CYS A 123 2.65 -2.52 -10.23
C CYS A 123 3.41 -1.38 -10.92
N GLN A 124 3.40 -0.20 -10.30
CA GLN A 124 4.10 1.03 -10.72
C GLN A 124 4.81 1.67 -9.52
#